data_AF-A0A1S9J6N1-F1
#
_entry.id   AF-A0A1S9J6N1-F1
#
_cell.length_a   1.000
_cell.length_b   1.000
_cell.length_c   1.000
_cell.angle_alpha   90.00
_cell.angle_beta   90.00
_cell.angle_gamma   90.00
#
_symmetry.space_group_name_H-M   'P 1'
#
loop_
_entity.id
_entity.type
_entity.pdbx_description
1 polymer ?
#
loop_
_entity_poly.entity_id
_entity_poly.type
_entity_poly.pdbx_seq_one_letter_code
_entity_poly.pdbx_strand_id
1 'polypeptide(L)'
;DYDPNVDVRAVKPRKPKDGESLACATAELVRGAVAETLKYSTKPADMVADPEWFLELTRQTHKRRFVATGGALKDVLKLDQETDADMVIGDDISEGDDDGSRIAFEWKTEVRKYRRSPTKDKTESD
;
A
#
# COMPACT_ATOMS: atom_id res chain seq x y z
N ASP A 1 5.60 -29.15 -0.18
CA ASP A 1 5.77 -28.48 1.12
C ASP A 1 7.03 -27.64 1.12
N TYR A 2 6.86 -26.34 1.33
CA TYR A 2 7.96 -25.41 1.56
C TYR A 2 8.15 -25.32 3.08
N ASP A 3 9.35 -25.64 3.56
CA ASP A 3 9.70 -25.52 4.96
C ASP A 3 10.46 -24.19 5.15
N PRO A 4 9.81 -23.14 5.70
CA PRO A 4 10.40 -21.81 5.73
C PRO A 4 11.59 -21.78 6.71
N ASN A 5 12.80 -21.56 6.18
CA ASN A 5 13.96 -21.28 7.02
C ASN A 5 13.93 -19.81 7.48
N VAL A 6 13.72 -19.60 8.78
CA VAL A 6 13.70 -18.27 9.41
C VAL A 6 14.97 -18.09 10.23
N ASP A 7 15.82 -17.15 9.81
CA ASP A 7 17.06 -16.78 10.52
C ASP A 7 16.83 -15.50 11.34
N VAL A 8 16.84 -15.62 12.68
CA VAL A 8 16.65 -14.50 13.60
C VAL A 8 17.98 -14.17 14.27
N ARG A 9 18.54 -12.98 13.96
CA ARG A 9 19.79 -12.49 14.57
C ARG A 9 19.61 -11.09 15.12
N ALA A 10 20.26 -10.82 16.25
CA ALA A 10 20.32 -9.47 16.80
C ALA A 10 21.26 -8.60 15.96
N VAL A 11 20.78 -7.44 15.51
CA VAL A 11 21.62 -6.47 14.79
C VAL A 11 22.50 -5.75 15.80
N LYS A 12 23.81 -5.71 15.53
CA LYS A 12 24.78 -5.06 16.41
C LYS A 12 24.51 -3.55 16.46
N PRO A 13 24.32 -2.95 17.65
CA PRO A 13 24.03 -1.52 17.74
C PRO A 13 25.22 -0.68 17.25
N ARG A 14 24.93 0.39 16.50
CA ARG A 14 25.94 1.38 16.10
C ARG A 14 26.26 2.27 17.31
N LYS A 15 27.53 2.68 17.42
CA LYS A 15 27.93 3.70 18.40
C LYS A 15 27.22 5.03 18.07
N PRO A 16 26.48 5.64 19.00
CA PRO A 16 25.86 6.95 18.79
C PRO A 16 26.93 7.99 18.41
N LYS A 17 26.59 8.91 17.51
CA LYS A 17 27.42 10.10 17.28
C LYS A 17 27.35 11.02 18.50
N ASP A 18 28.35 11.89 18.69
CA ASP A 18 28.34 12.83 19.80
C ASP A 18 27.09 13.72 19.76
N GLY A 19 26.31 13.71 20.84
CA GLY A 19 25.03 14.43 20.95
C GLY A 19 23.80 13.66 20.45
N GLU A 20 23.97 12.46 19.88
CA GLU A 20 22.86 11.61 19.40
C GLU A 20 22.27 10.76 20.53
N SER A 21 20.95 10.81 20.72
CA SER A 21 20.29 9.97 21.71
C SER A 21 20.34 8.48 21.31
N LEU A 22 20.39 7.58 22.29
CA LEU A 22 20.32 6.13 22.07
C LEU A 22 19.05 5.73 21.31
N ALA A 23 17.94 6.43 21.51
CA ALA A 23 16.68 6.20 20.80
C ALA A 23 16.79 6.56 19.31
N CYS A 24 17.39 7.69 18.96
CA CYS A 24 17.64 8.06 17.56
C CYS A 24 18.55 7.07 16.85
N ALA A 25 19.65 6.67 17.49
CA ALA A 25 20.58 5.70 16.90
C ALA A 25 19.92 4.33 16.66
N THR A 26 19.00 3.93 17.54
CA THR A 26 18.23 2.69 17.39
C THR A 26 17.20 2.79 16.26
N ALA A 27 16.50 3.93 16.15
CA ALA A 27 15.51 4.15 15.08
C ALA A 27 16.15 4.09 13.68
N GLU A 28 17.30 4.73 13.48
CA GLU A 28 18.02 4.70 12.20
C GLU A 28 18.51 3.30 11.82
N LEU A 29 18.94 2.52 12.81
CA LEU A 29 19.36 1.14 12.61
C LEU A 29 18.18 0.23 12.23
N VAL A 30 17.01 0.45 12.85
CA VAL A 30 15.76 -0.22 12.47
C VAL A 30 15.32 0.19 11.06
N ARG A 31 15.39 1.49 10.69
CA ARG A 31 15.09 1.93 9.32
C ARG A 31 15.97 1.23 8.28
N GLY A 32 17.27 1.13 8.53
CA GLY A 32 18.22 0.45 7.64
C GLY A 32 17.90 -1.04 7.47
N ALA A 33 17.63 -1.74 8.59
CA ALA A 33 17.24 -3.15 8.56
C ALA A 33 15.91 -3.39 7.81
N VAL A 34 14.92 -2.52 8.02
CA VAL A 34 13.65 -2.56 7.29
C VAL A 34 13.90 -2.35 5.78
N ALA A 35 14.70 -1.36 5.40
CA ALA A 35 15.03 -1.11 3.99
C ALA A 35 15.75 -2.31 3.33
N GLU A 36 16.65 -3.00 4.05
CA GLU A 36 17.27 -4.23 3.55
C GLU A 36 16.26 -5.37 3.36
N THR A 37 15.30 -5.54 4.28
CA THR A 37 14.25 -6.57 4.10
C THR A 37 13.33 -6.27 2.92
N LEU A 38 13.07 -5.00 2.62
CA LEU A 38 12.28 -4.59 1.46
C LEU A 38 12.99 -4.88 0.12
N LYS A 39 14.32 -4.97 0.10
CA LYS A 39 15.11 -5.23 -1.12
C LYS A 39 14.84 -6.60 -1.74
N TYR A 40 14.42 -7.58 -0.95
CA TYR A 40 14.23 -8.97 -1.37
C TYR A 40 12.75 -9.38 -1.41
N SER A 41 11.87 -8.46 -1.81
CA SER A 41 10.44 -8.76 -2.02
C SER A 41 10.19 -9.87 -3.04
N THR A 42 11.14 -10.11 -3.94
CA THR A 42 11.13 -11.23 -4.89
C THR A 42 12.52 -11.86 -4.95
N LYS A 43 12.62 -13.19 -4.85
CA LYS A 43 13.92 -13.85 -4.95
C LYS A 43 14.37 -13.91 -6.42
N PRO A 44 15.68 -13.81 -6.72
CA PRO A 44 16.18 -13.96 -8.09
C PRO A 44 15.79 -15.28 -8.75
N ALA A 45 15.66 -16.37 -7.98
CA ALA A 45 15.20 -17.66 -8.49
C ALA A 45 13.77 -17.59 -9.02
N ASP A 46 12.89 -16.83 -8.34
CA ASP A 46 11.47 -16.68 -8.74
C ASP A 46 11.34 -15.81 -10.00
N MET A 47 12.24 -14.84 -10.19
CA MET A 47 12.31 -14.01 -11.41
C MET A 47 12.64 -14.83 -12.67
N VAL A 48 13.45 -15.90 -12.51
CA VAL A 48 13.92 -16.74 -13.62
C VAL A 48 13.00 -17.94 -13.84
N ALA A 49 12.32 -18.42 -12.80
CA ALA A 49 11.40 -19.55 -12.87
C ALA A 49 10.14 -19.23 -13.71
N ASP A 50 9.64 -17.99 -13.65
CA ASP A 50 8.52 -17.50 -14.48
C ASP A 50 8.74 -16.03 -14.91
N PRO A 51 9.34 -15.80 -16.08
CA PRO A 51 9.60 -14.46 -16.59
C PRO A 51 8.33 -13.65 -16.90
N GLU A 52 7.25 -14.30 -17.35
CA GLU A 52 6.00 -13.62 -17.71
C GLU A 52 5.28 -13.13 -16.46
N TRP A 53 5.24 -13.94 -15.41
CA TRP A 53 4.75 -13.51 -14.09
C TRP A 53 5.55 -12.33 -13.54
N PHE A 54 6.88 -12.34 -13.68
CA PHE A 54 7.72 -11.24 -13.20
C PHE A 54 7.49 -9.93 -13.98
N LEU A 55 7.31 -10.02 -15.30
CA LEU A 55 6.91 -8.88 -16.13
C LEU A 55 5.54 -8.32 -15.72
N GLU A 56 4.59 -9.18 -15.38
CA GLU A 56 3.28 -8.76 -14.91
C GLU A 56 3.34 -8.12 -13.51
N LEU A 57 4.13 -8.68 -12.60
CA LEU A 57 4.41 -8.08 -11.29
C LEU A 57 5.00 -6.68 -11.44
N THR A 58 5.99 -6.51 -12.31
CA THR A 58 6.61 -5.19 -12.55
C THR A 58 5.64 -4.21 -13.19
N ARG A 59 4.77 -4.62 -14.13
CA ARG A 59 3.69 -3.77 -14.68
C ARG A 59 2.69 -3.32 -13.62
N GLN A 60 2.23 -4.23 -12.77
CA GLN A 60 1.21 -3.93 -11.75
C GLN A 60 1.76 -3.05 -10.62
N THR A 61 3.02 -3.26 -10.24
CA THR A 61 3.69 -2.47 -9.21
C THR A 61 4.30 -1.17 -9.74
N HIS A 62 4.39 -0.99 -11.06
CA HIS A 62 4.95 0.20 -11.67
C HIS A 62 4.21 1.47 -11.23
N LYS A 63 4.96 2.44 -10.70
CA LYS A 63 4.43 3.69 -10.09
C LYS A 63 3.45 3.47 -8.94
N ARG A 64 3.41 2.29 -8.31
CA ARG A 64 2.61 2.03 -7.11
C ARG A 64 3.50 1.97 -5.88
N ARG A 65 3.11 2.70 -4.83
CA ARG A 65 3.74 2.62 -3.50
C ARG A 65 2.95 1.60 -2.66
N PHE A 66 3.42 0.36 -2.61
CA PHE A 66 2.87 -0.66 -1.71
C PHE A 66 3.66 -0.68 -0.41
N VAL A 67 3.16 0.02 0.61
CA VAL A 67 3.74 0.02 1.96
C VAL A 67 2.69 -0.48 2.93
N ALA A 68 2.77 -1.76 3.30
CA ALA A 68 1.93 -2.34 4.35
C ALA A 68 2.77 -2.48 5.63
N THR A 69 2.50 -1.63 6.61
CA THR A 69 3.21 -1.63 7.90
C THR A 69 2.24 -2.01 9.02
N GLY A 70 2.63 -3.01 9.82
CA GLY A 70 1.83 -3.55 10.91
C GLY A 70 2.62 -3.67 12.22
N GLY A 71 1.93 -3.96 13.32
CA GLY A 71 2.55 -4.15 14.63
C GLY A 71 3.28 -2.91 15.14
N ALA A 72 4.38 -3.10 15.88
CA ALA A 72 5.17 -2.03 16.50
C ALA A 72 5.82 -1.06 15.49
N LEU A 73 5.87 -1.43 14.20
CA LEU A 73 6.46 -0.62 13.13
C LEU A 73 5.42 0.23 12.38
N LYS A 74 4.12 0.03 12.64
CA LYS A 74 3.02 0.81 12.03
C LYS A 74 3.20 2.32 12.25
N ASP A 75 3.71 2.71 13.41
CA ASP A 75 3.89 4.11 13.79
C ASP A 75 5.29 4.66 13.46
N VAL A 76 6.25 3.80 13.09
CA VAL A 76 7.66 4.16 12.86
C VAL A 76 7.90 4.58 11.42
N LEU A 77 7.18 3.96 10.47
CA LEU A 77 7.27 4.26 9.04
C LEU A 77 6.24 5.31 8.60
N LYS A 78 5.69 6.10 9.53
CA LYS A 78 4.89 7.29 9.24
C LYS A 78 5.82 8.40 8.73
N LEU A 79 6.22 8.30 7.47
CA LEU A 79 7.10 9.25 6.78
C LEU A 79 6.35 10.52 6.33
N ASP A 80 5.62 11.13 7.26
CA ASP A 80 4.62 12.18 7.05
C ASP A 80 3.25 11.62 6.65
N GLN A 81 2.23 12.33 7.12
CA GLN A 81 0.82 12.00 6.95
C GLN A 81 0.47 12.13 5.47
N GLU A 82 0.71 11.08 4.68
CA GLU A 82 0.32 11.04 3.25
C GLU A 82 -1.17 11.39 3.18
N THR A 83 -1.46 12.56 2.64
CA THR A 83 -2.83 13.02 2.45
C THR A 83 -3.43 12.24 1.28
N ASP A 84 -4.75 12.15 1.17
CA ASP A 84 -5.39 11.49 0.03
C ASP A 84 -4.89 12.05 -1.32
N ALA A 85 -4.43 13.31 -1.34
CA ALA A 85 -3.80 13.95 -2.50
C ALA A 85 -2.47 13.31 -2.93
N ASP A 86 -1.66 12.80 -2.00
CA ASP A 86 -0.38 12.12 -2.30
C ASP A 86 -0.57 10.69 -2.83
N MET A 87 -1.75 10.10 -2.56
CA MET A 87 -2.17 8.79 -3.09
C MET A 87 -2.74 8.87 -4.52
N VAL A 88 -3.11 10.06 -4.98
CA VAL A 88 -3.58 10.30 -6.35
C VAL A 88 -2.38 10.54 -7.27
N ILE A 89 -1.71 9.47 -7.66
CA ILE A 89 -0.76 9.53 -8.78
C ILE A 89 -1.57 9.55 -10.07
N GLY A 90 -1.92 10.76 -10.51
CA GLY A 90 -2.52 11.02 -11.80
C GLY A 90 -2.42 12.50 -12.13
N ASP A 91 -1.38 12.90 -12.88
CA ASP A 91 -1.30 14.21 -13.57
C ASP A 91 -2.36 14.35 -14.67
N ASP A 92 -3.31 13.43 -14.74
CA ASP A 92 -4.39 13.34 -15.72
C ASP A 92 -5.63 12.76 -15.03
N ILE A 93 -6.00 13.35 -13.90
CA ILE A 93 -7.42 13.35 -13.55
C ILE A 93 -8.05 14.18 -14.65
N SER A 94 -8.49 13.54 -15.74
CA SER A 94 -9.61 14.11 -16.47
C SER A 94 -10.65 14.34 -15.39
N GLU A 95 -10.96 15.60 -15.09
CA GLU A 95 -12.26 15.94 -14.51
C GLU A 95 -13.25 15.37 -15.52
N GLY A 96 -13.61 14.10 -15.34
CA GLY A 96 -14.71 13.52 -16.07
C GLY A 96 -15.88 14.39 -15.69
N ASP A 97 -16.48 15.04 -16.69
CA ASP A 97 -17.67 15.86 -16.51
C ASP A 97 -18.71 15.03 -15.72
N ASP A 98 -18.75 15.20 -14.39
CA ASP A 98 -19.81 14.64 -13.55
C ASP A 98 -21.06 15.41 -13.95
N ASP A 99 -21.86 14.79 -14.81
CA ASP A 99 -23.13 15.32 -15.32
C ASP A 99 -24.19 15.49 -14.23
N GLY A 100 -23.84 15.30 -12.95
CA GLY A 100 -24.73 15.48 -11.83
C GLY A 100 -25.78 14.38 -11.72
N SER A 101 -25.78 13.39 -12.61
CA SER A 101 -26.71 12.26 -12.57
C SER A 101 -26.27 11.23 -11.53
N ARG A 102 -27.23 10.60 -10.85
CA ARG A 102 -26.95 9.54 -9.88
C ARG A 102 -27.92 8.39 -10.11
N ILE A 103 -27.39 7.18 -10.24
CA ILE A 103 -28.18 5.95 -10.34
C ILE A 103 -28.44 5.40 -8.93
N ALA A 104 -29.69 5.13 -8.59
CA ALA A 104 -30.09 4.66 -7.28
C ALA A 104 -30.15 3.13 -7.20
N PHE A 105 -29.66 2.63 -6.07
CA PHE A 105 -29.81 1.24 -5.66
C PHE A 105 -30.53 1.20 -4.31
N GLU A 106 -31.57 0.39 -4.21
CA GLU A 106 -32.36 0.24 -2.99
C GLU A 106 -32.13 -1.14 -2.39
N TRP A 107 -31.99 -1.19 -1.06
CA TRP A 107 -32.00 -2.45 -0.32
C TRP A 107 -33.39 -3.07 -0.34
N LYS A 108 -33.54 -4.23 -1.00
CA LYS A 108 -34.79 -4.99 -0.99
C LYS A 108 -34.73 -6.04 0.12
N THR A 109 -35.51 -5.83 1.18
CA THR A 109 -35.57 -6.69 2.37
C THR A 109 -35.94 -8.14 2.04
N GLU A 110 -36.85 -8.35 1.07
CA GLU A 110 -37.28 -9.67 0.60
C GLU A 110 -36.14 -10.54 0.06
N VAL A 111 -35.16 -9.91 -0.60
CA VAL A 111 -34.04 -10.59 -1.26
C VAL A 111 -32.69 -10.31 -0.60
N ARG A 112 -32.70 -9.54 0.50
CA ARG A 112 -31.53 -9.13 1.31
C ARG A 112 -30.34 -8.72 0.46
N LYS A 113 -30.60 -7.93 -0.58
CA LYS A 113 -29.57 -7.39 -1.46
C LYS A 113 -30.02 -6.06 -2.05
N TYR A 114 -29.03 -5.24 -2.40
CA TYR A 114 -29.27 -4.04 -3.20
C TYR A 114 -29.74 -4.44 -4.60
N ARG A 115 -30.77 -3.75 -5.10
CA ARG A 115 -31.24 -3.85 -6.49
C ARG A 115 -31.38 -2.45 -7.07
N ARG A 116 -31.17 -2.34 -8.38
CA ARG A 116 -31.36 -1.08 -9.11
C ARG A 116 -32.78 -0.55 -8.89
N SER A 117 -32.90 0.73 -8.58
CA SER A 117 -34.17 1.43 -8.35
C SER A 117 -34.24 2.68 -9.23
N PRO A 118 -34.55 2.52 -10.54
CA PRO A 118 -34.54 3.64 -11.50
C PRO A 118 -35.46 4.81 -11.12
N THR A 119 -36.48 4.54 -10.30
CA THR A 119 -37.43 5.54 -9.80
C THR A 119 -36.83 6.53 -8.80
N LYS A 120 -35.64 6.26 -8.28
CA LYS A 120 -34.92 7.10 -7.33
C LYS A 120 -33.65 7.71 -7.93
N ASP A 121 -33.45 7.54 -9.23
CA ASP A 121 -32.32 8.14 -9.94
C ASP A 121 -32.46 9.66 -9.86
N LYS A 122 -31.35 10.37 -9.61
CA LYS A 122 -31.32 11.83 -9.67
C LYS A 122 -30.81 12.25 -11.05
N THR A 123 -31.56 13.09 -11.74
CA THR A 123 -31.11 13.81 -12.93
C THR A 123 -30.80 15.26 -12.55
N GLU A 124 -29.96 15.94 -13.33
CA GLU A 124 -29.44 17.29 -13.06
C GLU A 124 -30.52 18.36 -12.73
N SER A 125 -31.76 18.15 -13.14
CA SER A 125 -32.85 19.14 -13.12
C SER A 125 -33.75 19.18 -11.88
N ASP A 126 -33.29 18.71 -10.71
CA ASP A 126 -34.01 18.82 -9.41
C ASP A 126 -33.17 19.47 -8.29
#